data_AF-A0A948QDN0-F1
#
_entry.id   AF-A0A948QDN0-F1
#
_cell.length_a   1.000
_cell.length_b   1.000
_cell.length_c   1.000
_cell.angle_alpha   90.00
_cell.angle_beta   90.00
_cell.angle_gamma   90.00
#
_symmetry.space_group_name_H-M   'P 1'
#
loop_
_entity.id
_entity.type
_entity.pdbx_description
1 polymer ?
#
loop_
_entity_poly.entity_id
_entity_poly.type
_entity_poly.pdbx_seq_one_letter_code
_entity_poly.pdbx_strand_id
1 'polypeptide(L)'
;PVMVETGREIIAGQYSGISGFSHIMGKMEVRFSSREEASEILELVRYANVESQKPLVEDELLFIAKYPKIAKKLLTLTPLA
;
A
#
# COMPACT_ATOMS: atom_id res chain seq x y z
N PRO A 1 -19.83 5.27 -23.68
CA PRO A 1 -18.74 4.88 -22.75
C PRO A 1 -19.33 4.50 -21.40
N VAL A 2 -19.06 3.28 -20.92
CA VAL A 2 -19.46 2.85 -19.57
C VAL A 2 -18.35 3.28 -18.62
N MET A 3 -18.65 4.18 -17.68
CA MET A 3 -17.74 4.46 -16.58
C MET A 3 -17.78 3.26 -15.64
N VAL A 4 -16.74 2.42 -15.72
CA VAL A 4 -16.47 1.40 -14.70
C VAL A 4 -15.65 2.08 -13.62
N GLU A 5 -16.15 2.05 -12.38
CA GLU A 5 -15.44 2.56 -11.22
C GLU A 5 -14.22 1.68 -10.97
N THR A 6 -13.09 2.02 -11.60
CA THR A 6 -11.82 1.41 -11.26
C THR A 6 -11.46 1.96 -9.89
N GLY A 7 -11.35 1.13 -8.85
CA GLY A 7 -11.01 1.50 -7.47
C GLY A 7 -9.63 2.16 -7.26
N ARG A 8 -9.14 2.88 -8.27
CA ARG A 8 -7.89 3.66 -8.34
C ARG A 8 -8.03 5.06 -7.74
N GLU A 9 -9.12 5.33 -7.02
CA GLU A 9 -9.44 6.65 -6.47
C GLU A 9 -8.92 6.84 -5.05
N ILE A 10 -7.78 6.22 -4.70
CA ILE A 10 -7.08 6.57 -3.46
C ILE A 10 -6.16 7.76 -3.76
N ILE A 11 -6.71 8.97 -3.73
CA ILE A 11 -5.89 10.18 -3.90
C ILE A 11 -6.30 11.28 -2.93
N ALA A 12 -5.45 11.52 -1.94
CA ALA A 12 -5.28 12.82 -1.29
C ALA A 12 -3.93 12.88 -0.55
N GLY A 13 -2.78 12.80 -1.25
CA GLY A 13 -1.45 13.07 -0.65
C GLY A 13 -0.71 11.88 0.01
N GLN A 14 -0.82 10.69 -0.60
CA GLN A 14 -0.02 9.45 -0.38
C GLN A 14 0.57 9.25 1.03
N TYR A 15 -0.32 8.97 1.98
CA TYR A 15 -0.02 8.65 3.39
C TYR A 15 0.76 9.74 4.11
N SER A 16 0.05 10.57 4.89
CA SER A 16 0.61 11.64 5.75
C SER A 16 1.46 11.08 6.91
N GLY A 17 2.51 10.33 6.58
CA GLY A 17 3.24 9.45 7.48
C GLY A 17 2.47 8.18 7.86
N ILE A 18 3.07 7.42 8.79
CA ILE A 18 2.54 6.14 9.27
C ILE A 18 1.13 6.29 9.87
N SER A 19 0.82 7.38 10.57
CA SER A 19 -0.51 7.57 11.17
C SER A 19 -1.63 7.71 10.13
N GLY A 20 -1.38 8.44 9.04
CA GLY A 20 -2.34 8.55 7.93
C GLY A 20 -2.52 7.22 7.20
N PHE A 21 -1.42 6.48 7.01
CA PHE A 21 -1.46 5.13 6.46
C PHE A 21 -2.33 4.20 7.31
N SER A 22 -2.05 4.11 8.61
CA SER A 22 -2.81 3.27 9.54
C SER A 22 -4.29 3.64 9.60
N HIS A 23 -4.63 4.93 9.51
CA HIS A 23 -6.04 5.37 9.46
C HIS A 23 -6.77 4.87 8.21
N ILE A 24 -6.13 4.93 7.04
CA ILE A 24 -6.71 4.46 5.78
C ILE A 24 -6.84 2.93 5.78
N MET A 25 -5.77 2.22 6.20
CA MET A 25 -5.76 0.76 6.34
C MET A 25 -6.82 0.27 7.33
N GLY A 26 -7.07 1.02 8.41
CA GLY A 26 -8.13 0.72 9.36
C GLY A 26 -9.55 0.78 8.78
N LYS A 27 -9.81 1.62 7.77
CA LYS A 27 -11.11 1.63 7.07
C LYS A 27 -11.36 0.37 6.24
N MET A 28 -10.29 -0.36 5.91
CA MET A 28 -10.30 -1.65 5.22
C MET A 28 -10.14 -2.83 6.21
N GLU A 29 -10.43 -2.59 7.50
CA GLU A 29 -10.29 -3.57 8.59
C GLU A 29 -8.87 -4.15 8.77
N VAL A 30 -7.84 -3.45 8.28
CA VAL A 30 -6.44 -3.82 8.52
C VAL A 30 -5.91 -3.05 9.73
N ARG A 31 -5.43 -3.78 10.74
CA ARG A 31 -4.78 -3.22 11.93
C ARG A 31 -3.36 -3.75 12.03
N PHE A 32 -2.41 -2.85 12.23
CA PHE A 32 -1.01 -3.20 12.47
C PHE A 32 -0.78 -3.45 13.97
N SER A 33 -0.02 -4.49 14.26
CA SER A 33 0.38 -4.92 15.61
C SER A 33 1.43 -3.98 16.21
N SER A 34 2.22 -3.32 15.37
CA SER A 34 3.22 -2.35 15.80
C SER A 34 3.44 -1.23 14.78
N ARG A 35 4.18 -0.20 15.21
CA ARG A 35 4.59 0.90 14.33
C ARG A 35 5.57 0.42 13.27
N GLU A 36 6.43 -0.53 13.62
CA GLU A 36 7.44 -1.13 12.74
C GLU A 36 6.76 -1.90 11.62
N GLU A 37 5.74 -2.71 11.93
CA GLU A 37 4.93 -3.39 10.92
C GLU A 37 4.26 -2.39 9.97
N ALA A 38 3.59 -1.37 10.52
CA ALA A 38 2.97 -0.33 9.71
C ALA A 38 3.97 0.39 8.79
N SER A 39 5.21 0.59 9.27
CA SER A 39 6.29 1.20 8.50
C SER A 39 6.78 0.30 7.36
N GLU A 40 6.96 -1.01 7.62
CA GLU A 40 7.39 -1.98 6.60
C GLU A 40 6.35 -2.08 5.47
N ILE A 41 5.07 -2.17 5.81
CA ILE A 41 4.00 -2.23 4.81
C ILE A 41 3.92 -0.90 4.03
N LEU A 42 4.00 0.25 4.71
CA LEU A 42 4.00 1.56 4.05
C LEU A 42 5.13 1.70 3.04
N GLU A 43 6.32 1.18 3.36
CA GLU A 43 7.47 1.18 2.45
C GLU A 43 7.20 0.35 1.20
N LEU A 44 6.69 -0.88 1.35
CA LEU A 44 6.32 -1.74 0.21
C LEU A 44 5.25 -1.09 -0.68
N VAL A 45 4.25 -0.47 -0.07
CA VAL A 45 3.18 0.25 -0.77
C VAL A 45 3.75 1.43 -1.56
N ARG A 46 4.72 2.18 -1.00
CA ARG A 46 5.39 3.28 -1.71
C ARG A 46 6.16 2.78 -2.91
N TYR A 47 6.90 1.68 -2.77
CA TYR A 47 7.59 1.06 -3.91
C TYR A 47 6.62 0.57 -4.99
N ALA A 48 5.53 -0.09 -4.61
CA ALA A 48 4.51 -0.54 -5.56
C ALA A 48 3.83 0.62 -6.31
N ASN A 49 3.58 1.75 -5.65
CA ASN A 49 3.11 2.97 -6.29
C ASN A 49 4.10 3.50 -7.35
N VAL A 50 5.41 3.47 -7.05
CA VAL A 50 6.45 3.90 -7.99
C VAL A 50 6.52 2.97 -9.21
N GLU A 51 6.53 1.66 -8.99
CA GLU A 51 6.61 0.66 -10.07
C GLU A 51 5.37 0.69 -10.99
N SER A 52 4.17 0.84 -10.42
CA SER A 52 2.93 0.83 -11.19
C SER A 52 2.64 2.15 -11.92
N GLN A 53 3.32 3.25 -11.57
CA GLN A 53 3.08 4.61 -12.05
C GLN A 53 1.60 5.05 -11.94
N LYS A 54 0.86 4.43 -11.00
CA LYS A 54 -0.58 4.63 -10.76
C LYS A 54 -0.87 4.48 -9.27
N PRO A 55 -1.92 5.12 -8.73
CA PRO A 55 -2.40 4.80 -7.39
C PRO A 55 -2.80 3.32 -7.30
N LEU A 56 -2.38 2.65 -6.22
CA LEU A 56 -2.85 1.29 -5.93
C LEU A 56 -4.34 1.28 -5.61
N VAL A 57 -5.00 0.20 -6.02
CA VAL A 57 -6.39 -0.10 -5.62
C VAL A 57 -6.41 -0.81 -4.27
N GLU A 58 -7.59 -0.86 -3.65
CA GLU A 58 -7.80 -1.52 -2.35
C GLU A 58 -7.27 -2.96 -2.30
N ASP A 59 -7.56 -3.78 -3.30
CA ASP A 59 -7.08 -5.17 -3.37
C ASP A 59 -5.56 -5.27 -3.39
N GLU A 60 -4.87 -4.32 -4.04
CA GLU A 60 -3.41 -4.28 -4.08
C GLU A 60 -2.83 -3.89 -2.72
N LEU A 61 -3.46 -2.94 -2.01
CA LEU A 61 -3.07 -2.59 -0.63
C LEU A 61 -3.29 -3.75 0.33
N LEU A 62 -4.43 -4.43 0.23
CA LEU A 62 -4.75 -5.61 1.03
C LEU A 62 -3.79 -6.76 0.72
N PHE A 63 -3.41 -6.96 -0.54
CA PHE A 63 -2.43 -7.96 -0.93
C PHE A 63 -1.07 -7.69 -0.28
N ILE A 64 -0.57 -6.45 -0.36
CA ILE A 64 0.71 -6.07 0.24
C ILE A 64 0.66 -6.24 1.76
N ALA A 65 -0.42 -5.83 2.43
CA ALA A 65 -0.58 -5.95 3.88
C ALA A 65 -0.68 -7.41 4.35
N LYS A 66 -1.41 -8.27 3.63
CA LYS A 66 -1.59 -9.69 3.99
C LYS A 66 -0.35 -10.53 3.65
N TYR A 67 0.37 -10.17 2.59
CA TYR A 67 1.47 -10.96 2.06
C TYR A 67 2.75 -10.14 1.80
N PRO A 68 3.29 -9.44 2.82
CA PRO A 68 4.41 -8.50 2.61
C PRO A 68 5.67 -9.16 2.05
N LYS A 69 5.95 -10.40 2.49
CA LYS A 69 7.10 -11.17 1.97
C LYS A 69 6.95 -11.55 0.50
N ILE A 70 5.72 -11.77 0.03
CA ILE A 70 5.43 -12.06 -1.38
C ILE A 70 5.54 -10.76 -2.17
N ALA A 71 4.89 -9.70 -1.71
CA ALA A 71 4.95 -8.37 -2.31
C ALA A 71 6.40 -7.89 -2.49
N LYS A 72 7.25 -8.01 -1.46
CA LYS A 72 8.67 -7.65 -1.52
C LYS A 72 9.44 -8.39 -2.62
N LYS A 73 9.17 -9.69 -2.79
CA LYS A 73 9.78 -10.50 -3.86
C LYS A 73 9.27 -10.10 -5.25
N LEU A 74 7.97 -9.83 -5.39
CA LEU A 74 7.35 -9.43 -6.65
C LEU A 74 7.83 -8.06 -7.11
N LEU A 75 8.01 -7.12 -6.19
CA LEU A 75 8.57 -5.81 -6.48
C LEU A 75 10.08 -5.85 -6.78
N THR A 76 10.72 -7.03 -6.73
CA THR A 76 12.16 -7.23 -6.94
C THR A 76 13.03 -6.25 -6.15
N LEU A 77 12.54 -5.80 -4.99
CA LEU A 77 13.19 -4.78 -4.17
C LEU A 77 14.47 -5.38 -3.60
N THR A 78 15.57 -5.11 -4.27
CA THR A 78 16.89 -5.20 -3.68
C THR A 78 17.04 -3.89 -2.91
N PRO A 79 17.03 -3.90 -1.56
CA PRO A 79 17.22 -2.65 -0.82
C PRO A 79 18.53 -1.99 -1.28
N LEU A 80 18.50 -0.69 -1.54
CA LEU A 80 19.74 0.05 -1.68
C LEU A 80 20.43 0.04 -0.31
N ALA A 81 21.64 -0.52 -0.29
CA ALA A 81 22.50 -0.62 0.89
C ALA A 81 23.00 0.75 1.35
#